data_AF-A0AAV2REV5-F1
#
_entry.id   AF-A0AAV2REV5-F1
#
_cell.length_a   1.000
_cell.length_b   1.000
_cell.length_c   1.000
_cell.angle_alpha   90.00
_cell.angle_beta   90.00
_cell.angle_gamma   90.00
#
_symmetry.space_group_name_H-M   'P 1'
#
loop_
_entity.id
_entity.type
_entity.pdbx_description
1 polymer ?
#
loop_
_entity_poly.entity_id
_entity_poly.type
_entity_poly.pdbx_seq_one_letter_code
_entity_poly.pdbx_strand_id
1 'polypeptide(L)'
;MTSSVALSSYRDQHFRGSRHLQERKLLNSTTLYVGNVSFYTTEEQLYELFNRAGDVKRIVMGLDKQRKTPCGFIFVEYFCRDDAESCMRYINGTRLDDRIIRCDWDAGFVEGRQYGRGKTGGQVRDEYRTDYDPGRGGYGKIVQQKTILPQS
;
A
#
# COMPACT_ATOMS: atom_id res chain seq x y z
N MET A 1 7.79 12.89 -19.68
CA MET A 1 8.18 11.73 -18.86
C MET A 1 8.00 12.12 -17.41
N THR A 2 7.00 11.59 -16.71
CA THR A 2 6.86 11.79 -15.26
C THR A 2 8.02 11.07 -14.58
N SER A 3 8.88 11.79 -13.87
CA SER A 3 9.95 11.17 -13.07
C SER A 3 9.30 10.16 -12.12
N SER A 4 9.66 8.88 -12.22
CA SER A 4 9.12 7.81 -11.37
C SER A 4 9.39 8.03 -9.88
N VAL A 5 10.33 8.92 -9.57
CA VAL A 5 10.74 9.32 -8.21
C VAL A 5 9.95 10.55 -7.72
N ALA A 6 9.22 11.26 -8.58
CA ALA A 6 8.50 12.46 -8.18
C ALA A 6 7.37 12.17 -7.19
N LEU A 7 7.01 13.16 -6.38
CA LEU A 7 5.83 13.06 -5.53
C LEU A 7 4.58 12.89 -6.39
N SER A 8 3.77 11.89 -6.07
CA SER A 8 2.45 11.76 -6.67
C SER A 8 1.52 12.88 -6.19
N SER A 9 0.32 12.99 -6.79
CA SER A 9 -0.74 13.87 -6.29
C SER A 9 -1.41 13.35 -5.01
N TYR A 10 -1.16 12.09 -4.64
CA TYR A 10 -1.74 11.48 -3.44
C TYR A 10 -1.23 12.18 -2.17
N ARG A 11 -2.15 12.46 -1.25
CA ARG A 11 -1.84 13.00 0.08
C ARG A 11 -2.66 12.24 1.10
N ASP A 12 -2.00 11.78 2.16
CA ASP A 12 -2.68 11.16 3.29
C ASP A 12 -3.52 12.22 4.01
N GLN A 13 -4.85 12.16 3.86
CA GLN A 13 -5.81 13.07 4.50
C GLN A 13 -5.84 12.95 6.03
N HIS A 14 -5.29 11.87 6.60
CA HIS A 14 -5.22 11.66 8.04
C HIS A 14 -3.85 12.04 8.62
N PHE A 15 -2.97 12.65 7.81
CA PHE A 15 -1.70 13.15 8.28
C PHE A 15 -1.91 14.26 9.31
N ARG A 16 -1.30 14.11 10.50
CA ARG A 16 -1.34 15.11 11.56
C ARG A 16 -0.26 16.16 11.30
N GLY A 17 -0.64 17.27 10.66
CA GLY A 17 0.26 18.40 10.39
C GLY A 17 -0.22 19.24 9.20
N SER A 18 0.53 20.30 8.88
CA SER A 18 0.22 21.12 7.71
C SER A 18 0.57 20.39 6.40
N ARG A 19 -0.07 20.82 5.30
CA ARG A 19 0.22 20.30 3.95
C ARG A 19 1.70 20.50 3.57
N HIS A 20 2.27 21.64 3.91
CA HIS A 20 3.70 21.92 3.69
C HIS A 20 4.60 20.98 4.50
N LEU A 21 4.24 20.66 5.74
CA LEU A 21 4.98 19.69 6.54
C LEU A 21 4.91 18.30 5.93
N GLN A 22 3.73 17.88 5.46
CA GLN A 22 3.56 16.59 4.80
C GLN A 22 4.44 16.50 3.54
N GLU A 23 4.41 17.52 2.68
CA GLU A 23 5.22 17.59 1.48
C GLU A 23 6.72 17.52 1.78
N ARG A 24 7.19 18.31 2.76
CA ARG A 24 8.58 18.25 3.22
C ARG A 24 8.97 16.86 3.71
N LYS A 25 8.08 16.16 4.43
CA LYS A 25 8.34 14.78 4.86
C LYS A 25 8.41 13.83 3.68
N LEU A 26 7.50 13.92 2.73
CA LEU A 26 7.48 13.08 1.53
C LEU A 26 8.77 13.24 0.69
N LEU A 27 9.28 14.47 0.55
CA LEU A 27 10.52 14.75 -0.18
C LEU A 27 11.77 14.14 0.45
N ASN A 28 11.77 13.92 1.77
CA ASN A 28 12.94 13.43 2.51
C ASN A 28 12.75 12.04 3.13
N SER A 29 11.63 11.37 2.83
CA SER A 29 11.26 10.11 3.48
C SER A 29 12.07 8.92 2.98
N THR A 30 12.36 7.96 3.85
CA THR A 30 12.86 6.63 3.48
C THR A 30 11.76 5.57 3.50
N THR A 31 10.51 5.98 3.72
CA THR A 31 9.34 5.10 3.79
C THR A 31 8.51 5.19 2.51
N LEU A 32 8.15 4.03 1.98
CA LEU A 32 7.25 3.88 0.84
C LEU A 32 5.98 3.18 1.27
N TYR A 33 4.84 3.67 0.78
CA TYR A 33 3.61 2.91 0.71
C TYR A 33 3.65 2.04 -0.55
N VAL A 34 3.32 0.76 -0.42
CA VAL A 34 3.20 -0.15 -1.56
C VAL A 34 1.79 -0.70 -1.61
N GLY A 35 1.09 -0.42 -2.69
CA GLY A 35 -0.26 -0.89 -2.95
C GLY A 35 -0.32 -1.90 -4.08
N ASN A 36 -1.49 -2.55 -4.18
CA ASN A 36 -1.82 -3.56 -5.19
C ASN A 36 -1.15 -4.92 -4.96
N VAL A 37 -0.63 -5.15 -3.74
CA VAL A 37 -0.10 -6.44 -3.29
C VAL A 37 -1.24 -7.46 -3.14
N SER A 38 -0.98 -8.75 -3.36
CA SER A 38 -1.96 -9.82 -3.14
C SER A 38 -2.26 -9.96 -1.65
N PHE A 39 -3.45 -10.48 -1.29
CA PHE A 39 -3.74 -10.84 0.11
C PHE A 39 -2.94 -12.06 0.58
N TYR A 40 -2.37 -12.81 -0.36
CA TYR A 40 -1.61 -14.03 -0.12
C TYR A 40 -0.09 -13.84 -0.18
N THR A 41 0.39 -12.65 -0.56
CA THR A 41 1.82 -12.34 -0.59
C THR A 41 2.40 -12.43 0.82
N THR A 42 3.48 -13.19 0.99
CA THR A 42 4.13 -13.39 2.29
C THR A 42 5.20 -12.33 2.57
N GLU A 43 5.57 -12.19 3.84
CA GLU A 43 6.62 -11.25 4.25
C GLU A 43 7.98 -11.62 3.64
N GLU A 44 8.28 -12.91 3.50
CA GLU A 44 9.52 -13.41 2.89
C GLU A 44 9.63 -12.98 1.41
N GLN A 45 8.56 -13.12 0.63
CA GLN A 45 8.52 -12.68 -0.77
C GLN A 45 8.73 -11.16 -0.89
N LEU A 46 8.20 -10.41 0.08
CA LEU A 46 8.37 -8.96 0.12
C LEU A 46 9.83 -8.60 0.40
N TYR A 47 10.46 -9.19 1.41
CA TYR A 47 11.88 -8.95 1.67
C TYR A 47 12.75 -9.35 0.48
N GLU A 48 12.47 -10.47 -0.19
CA GLU A 48 13.23 -10.89 -1.37
C GLU A 48 13.18 -9.86 -2.49
N LEU A 49 12.00 -9.28 -2.76
CA LEU A 49 11.85 -8.26 -3.79
C LEU A 49 12.46 -6.91 -3.38
N PHE A 50 12.12 -6.41 -2.20
CA PHE A 50 12.47 -5.04 -1.79
C PHE A 50 13.95 -4.88 -1.42
N ASN A 51 14.63 -5.94 -0.98
CA ASN A 51 16.08 -5.92 -0.78
C ASN A 51 16.88 -5.75 -2.09
N ARG A 52 16.27 -5.97 -3.27
CA ARG A 52 16.93 -5.74 -4.56
C ARG A 52 17.18 -4.26 -4.85
N ALA A 53 16.44 -3.36 -4.21
CA ALA A 53 16.63 -1.92 -4.33
C ALA A 53 17.62 -1.33 -3.32
N GLY A 54 17.86 -2.02 -2.20
CA GLY A 54 18.75 -1.58 -1.12
C GLY A 54 18.35 -2.18 0.23
N ASP A 55 19.04 -1.79 1.30
CA ASP A 55 18.88 -2.42 2.60
C ASP A 55 17.57 -2.00 3.28
N VAL A 56 16.68 -2.98 3.46
CA VAL A 56 15.38 -2.76 4.10
C VAL A 56 15.56 -2.73 5.62
N LYS A 57 15.14 -1.62 6.25
CA LYS A 57 15.12 -1.47 7.70
C LYS A 57 13.98 -2.25 8.34
N ARG A 58 12.79 -2.21 7.73
CA ARG A 58 11.64 -3.06 8.09
C ARG A 58 10.55 -3.00 7.04
N ILE A 59 9.72 -4.03 7.01
CA ILE A 59 8.44 -4.07 6.31
C ILE A 59 7.31 -4.10 7.34
N VAL A 60 6.25 -3.32 7.10
CA VAL A 60 5.03 -3.35 7.91
C VAL A 60 3.86 -3.78 7.05
N MET A 61 3.29 -4.94 7.37
CA MET A 61 2.13 -5.48 6.66
C MET A 61 0.89 -4.62 6.91
N GLY A 62 0.19 -4.27 5.82
CA GLY A 62 -1.12 -3.64 5.90
C GLY A 62 -2.19 -4.68 6.19
N LEU A 63 -2.90 -4.51 7.30
CA LEU A 63 -3.87 -5.44 7.85
C LEU A 63 -5.29 -4.89 7.81
N ASP A 64 -6.26 -5.77 7.67
CA ASP A 64 -7.65 -5.48 7.95
C ASP A 64 -7.81 -5.09 9.43
N LYS A 65 -8.48 -3.97 9.71
CA LYS A 65 -8.64 -3.44 11.06
C LYS A 65 -9.35 -4.41 12.00
N GLN A 66 -10.30 -5.20 11.49
CA GLN A 66 -11.12 -6.13 12.26
C GLN A 66 -10.49 -7.53 12.28
N ARG A 67 -10.22 -8.10 11.11
CA ARG A 67 -9.76 -9.49 10.96
C ARG A 67 -8.28 -9.69 11.22
N LYS A 68 -7.48 -8.61 11.24
CA LYS A 68 -6.02 -8.63 11.39
C LYS A 68 -5.29 -9.48 10.35
N THR A 69 -5.91 -9.68 9.18
CA THR A 69 -5.33 -10.37 8.02
C THR A 69 -4.79 -9.38 7.00
N PRO A 70 -3.81 -9.73 6.16
CA PRO A 70 -3.33 -8.86 5.10
C PRO A 70 -4.46 -8.30 4.22
N CYS A 71 -4.40 -7.00 3.91
CA CYS A 71 -5.39 -6.33 3.04
C CYS A 71 -4.74 -5.63 1.84
N GLY A 72 -3.61 -6.17 1.36
CA GLY A 72 -3.07 -5.85 0.03
C GLY A 72 -2.38 -4.48 -0.07
N PHE A 73 -1.80 -4.02 1.03
CA PHE A 73 -0.80 -2.97 1.02
C PHE A 73 0.23 -3.21 2.10
N ILE A 74 1.37 -2.56 2.01
CA ILE A 74 2.43 -2.59 3.02
C ILE A 74 3.10 -1.22 3.11
N PHE A 75 3.93 -1.05 4.14
CA PHE A 75 4.97 -0.03 4.17
C PHE A 75 6.34 -0.68 4.13
N VAL A 76 7.24 -0.10 3.34
CA VAL A 76 8.65 -0.48 3.29
C VAL A 76 9.46 0.70 3.78
N GLU A 77 10.25 0.52 4.83
CA GLU A 77 11.18 1.51 5.35
C GLU A 77 12.60 1.07 5.01
N TYR A 78 13.33 1.89 4.26
CA TYR A 78 14.74 1.71 3.97
C TYR A 78 15.61 2.46 4.99
N PHE A 79 16.88 2.06 5.12
CA PHE A 79 17.85 2.82 5.90
C PHE A 79 18.20 4.15 5.24
N CYS A 80 18.34 4.16 3.91
CA CYS A 80 18.76 5.33 3.14
C CYS A 80 17.68 5.80 2.18
N ARG A 81 17.68 7.11 1.86
CA ARG A 81 16.76 7.69 0.86
C ARG A 81 17.05 7.15 -0.53
N ASP A 82 18.32 7.00 -0.88
CA ASP A 82 18.74 6.55 -2.22
C ASP A 82 18.21 5.14 -2.55
N ASP A 83 18.14 4.26 -1.56
CA ASP A 83 17.56 2.91 -1.69
C ASP A 83 16.04 2.98 -1.96
N ALA A 84 15.33 3.85 -1.23
CA ALA A 84 13.92 4.09 -1.47
C ALA A 84 13.68 4.71 -2.86
N GLU A 85 14.56 5.59 -3.33
CA GLU A 85 14.49 6.12 -4.70
C GLU A 85 14.74 5.03 -5.74
N SER A 86 15.69 4.12 -5.49
CA SER A 86 15.94 2.96 -6.34
C SER A 86 14.71 2.05 -6.43
N CYS A 87 14.01 1.83 -5.31
CA CYS A 87 12.72 1.14 -5.31
C CYS A 87 11.69 1.87 -6.18
N MET A 88 11.57 3.20 -6.06
CA MET A 88 10.67 4.01 -6.89
C MET A 88 11.02 3.97 -8.38
N ARG A 89 12.31 3.82 -8.74
CA ARG A 89 12.78 3.73 -10.13
C ARG A 89 12.56 2.35 -10.75
N TYR A 90 12.89 1.29 -10.00
CA TYR A 90 13.09 -0.05 -10.58
C TYR A 90 12.09 -1.10 -10.12
N ILE A 91 11.49 -0.95 -8.93
CA ILE A 91 10.49 -1.89 -8.39
C ILE A 91 9.07 -1.36 -8.60
N ASN A 92 8.86 -0.05 -8.56
CA ASN A 92 7.55 0.52 -8.83
C ASN A 92 7.05 0.13 -10.23
N GLY A 93 5.87 -0.46 -10.30
CA GLY A 93 5.28 -0.92 -11.57
C GLY A 93 5.76 -2.30 -12.03
N THR A 94 6.60 -3.01 -11.27
CA THR A 94 6.93 -4.41 -11.57
C THR A 94 5.86 -5.37 -11.05
N ARG A 95 6.00 -6.65 -11.39
CA ARG A 95 5.10 -7.71 -10.93
C ARG A 95 5.57 -8.31 -9.61
N LEU A 96 4.60 -8.58 -8.74
CA LEU A 96 4.72 -9.45 -7.56
C LEU A 96 3.43 -10.28 -7.47
N ASP A 97 3.56 -11.61 -7.41
CA ASP A 97 2.44 -12.57 -7.48
C ASP A 97 1.45 -12.26 -8.63
N ASP A 98 2.00 -12.02 -9.83
CA ASP A 98 1.28 -11.62 -11.05
C ASP A 98 0.54 -10.27 -11.00
N ARG A 99 0.77 -9.46 -9.96
CA ARG A 99 0.16 -8.13 -9.82
C ARG A 99 1.17 -7.02 -10.02
N ILE A 100 0.78 -6.00 -10.77
CA ILE A 100 1.58 -4.79 -10.92
C ILE A 100 1.49 -3.97 -9.62
N ILE A 101 2.56 -3.94 -8.84
CA ILE A 101 2.60 -3.20 -7.58
C ILE A 101 2.84 -1.71 -7.84
N ARG A 102 2.30 -0.86 -6.96
CA ARG A 102 2.49 0.60 -7.02
C ARG A 102 3.14 1.08 -5.75
N CYS A 103 4.31 1.68 -5.87
CA CYS A 103 5.01 2.37 -4.79
C CYS A 103 4.63 3.86 -4.79
N ASP A 104 4.58 4.46 -3.61
CA ASP A 104 4.37 5.89 -3.41
C ASP A 104 5.14 6.37 -2.18
N TRP A 105 5.54 7.63 -2.18
CA TRP A 105 6.19 8.21 -1.01
C TRP A 105 5.22 8.27 0.16
N ASP A 106 5.72 7.92 1.33
CA ASP A 106 4.96 7.98 2.57
C ASP A 106 5.64 8.93 3.56
N ALA A 107 4.87 9.68 4.35
CA ALA A 107 5.44 10.67 5.27
C ALA A 107 6.12 10.08 6.51
N GLY A 108 6.21 8.74 6.60
CA GLY A 108 6.78 7.98 7.69
C GLY A 108 5.72 7.10 8.35
N PHE A 109 6.12 5.88 8.72
CA PHE A 109 5.24 4.97 9.41
C PHE A 109 4.91 5.50 10.82
N VAL A 110 3.63 5.40 11.19
CA VAL A 110 3.12 5.70 12.54
C VAL A 110 2.19 4.56 12.92
N GLU A 111 2.23 4.15 14.18
CA GLU A 111 1.34 3.11 14.68
C GLU A 111 -0.14 3.45 14.43
N GLY A 112 -0.90 2.43 14.05
CA GLY A 112 -2.28 2.52 13.60
C GLY A 112 -2.41 2.64 12.07
N ARG A 113 -1.37 3.10 11.35
CA ARG A 113 -1.41 3.19 9.88
C ARG A 113 -1.33 1.84 9.18
N GLN A 114 -0.91 0.79 9.88
CA GLN A 114 -0.97 -0.58 9.36
C GLN A 114 -2.41 -1.05 9.10
N TYR A 115 -3.42 -0.41 9.69
CA TYR A 115 -4.81 -0.84 9.51
C TYR A 115 -5.48 -0.17 8.32
N GLY A 116 -6.21 -0.98 7.53
CA GLY A 116 -7.13 -0.51 6.50
C GLY A 116 -8.14 0.50 7.05
N ARG A 117 -8.48 1.49 6.22
CA ARG A 117 -9.38 2.60 6.58
C ARG A 117 -10.79 2.47 6.01
N GLY A 118 -11.10 1.37 5.35
CA GLY A 118 -12.46 1.03 4.94
C GLY A 118 -13.36 0.84 6.16
N LYS A 119 -14.62 1.19 6.02
CA LYS A 119 -15.71 0.89 6.97
C LYS A 119 -15.75 -0.60 7.35
N THR A 120 -15.47 -1.51 6.43
CA THR A 120 -15.47 -2.96 6.70
C THR A 120 -14.13 -3.49 7.22
N GLY A 121 -13.16 -2.61 7.51
CA GLY A 121 -11.84 -2.97 8.05
C GLY A 121 -10.71 -3.01 7.01
N GLY A 122 -11.01 -3.38 5.76
CA GLY A 122 -10.04 -3.45 4.66
C GLY A 122 -9.64 -2.08 4.09
N GLN A 123 -9.09 -2.04 2.87
CA GLN A 123 -8.79 -0.77 2.22
C GLN A 123 -10.08 -0.12 1.66
N VAL A 124 -10.17 1.21 1.71
CA VAL A 124 -11.32 1.97 1.15
C VAL A 124 -11.58 1.60 -0.31
N ARG A 125 -10.53 1.40 -1.12
CA ARG A 125 -10.69 0.99 -2.53
C ARG A 125 -11.40 -0.35 -2.72
N ASP A 126 -11.21 -1.29 -1.78
CA ASP A 126 -11.75 -2.64 -1.88
C ASP A 126 -13.24 -2.66 -1.49
N GLU A 127 -13.78 -1.55 -0.96
CA GLU A 127 -15.21 -1.42 -0.66
C GLU A 127 -16.03 -1.15 -1.92
N TYR A 128 -15.53 -0.27 -2.79
CA TYR A 128 -16.26 0.26 -3.95
C TYR A 128 -15.92 -0.45 -5.26
N ARG A 129 -14.93 -1.36 -5.26
CA ARG A 129 -14.52 -2.11 -6.44
C ARG A 129 -15.65 -2.99 -6.97
N THR A 130 -15.88 -2.95 -8.28
CA THR A 130 -16.97 -3.69 -8.94
C THR A 130 -16.51 -4.96 -9.65
N ASP A 131 -15.25 -5.03 -10.06
CA ASP A 131 -14.66 -6.20 -10.67
C ASP A 131 -14.43 -7.33 -9.63
N TYR A 132 -14.31 -8.56 -10.13
CA TYR A 132 -13.91 -9.72 -9.34
C TYR A 132 -12.38 -9.87 -9.38
N ASP A 133 -11.75 -9.97 -8.22
CA ASP A 133 -10.31 -10.22 -8.11
C ASP A 133 -10.04 -11.26 -7.01
N PRO A 134 -9.61 -12.48 -7.36
CA PRO A 134 -9.37 -13.53 -6.39
C PRO A 134 -8.22 -13.19 -5.43
N GLY A 135 -7.20 -12.46 -5.87
CA GLY A 135 -6.09 -11.99 -5.03
C GLY A 135 -6.48 -10.90 -4.03
N ARG A 136 -7.75 -10.45 -4.09
CA ARG A 136 -8.38 -9.44 -3.22
C ARG A 136 -9.63 -9.95 -2.52
N GLY A 137 -9.83 -11.28 -2.47
CA GLY A 137 -10.97 -11.89 -1.80
C GLY A 137 -12.31 -11.80 -2.55
N GLY A 138 -12.29 -11.63 -3.87
CA GLY A 138 -13.47 -11.71 -4.75
C GLY A 138 -13.97 -10.35 -5.23
N TYR A 139 -15.28 -10.10 -5.16
CA TYR A 139 -15.88 -8.78 -5.48
C TYR A 139 -15.61 -7.75 -4.37
N GLY A 140 -15.77 -6.44 -4.65
CA GLY A 140 -15.74 -5.43 -3.60
C GLY A 140 -16.90 -5.57 -2.61
N LYS A 141 -16.71 -5.04 -1.39
CA LYS A 141 -17.61 -5.32 -0.25
C LYS A 141 -19.06 -4.86 -0.46
N ILE A 142 -19.26 -3.72 -1.12
CA ILE A 142 -20.61 -3.24 -1.43
C ILE A 142 -21.31 -4.17 -2.43
N VAL A 143 -20.58 -4.67 -3.43
CA VAL A 143 -21.13 -5.63 -4.40
C VAL A 143 -21.44 -6.96 -3.73
N GLN A 144 -20.54 -7.49 -2.90
CA GLN A 144 -20.78 -8.72 -2.12
C GLN A 144 -22.08 -8.61 -1.29
N GLN A 145 -22.28 -7.49 -0.57
CA GLN A 145 -23.50 -7.28 0.23
C GLN A 145 -24.77 -7.24 -0.63
N LYS A 146 -24.72 -6.62 -1.82
CA LYS A 146 -25.85 -6.57 -2.74
C LYS A 146 -26.19 -7.92 -3.36
N THR A 147 -25.20 -8.78 -3.59
CA THR A 147 -25.42 -10.13 -4.13
C THR A 147 -25.98 -11.10 -3.08
N ILE A 148 -25.70 -10.86 -1.79
CA ILE A 148 -26.13 -11.73 -0.68
C ILE A 148 -27.56 -11.41 -0.20
N LEU A 149 -28.06 -10.19 -0.42
CA LEU A 149 -29.45 -9.84 -0.13
C LEU A 149 -30.33 -10.31 -1.32
N PRO A 150 -31.20 -11.30 -1.15
CA PRO A 150 -32.20 -11.60 -2.18
C PRO A 150 -33.06 -10.35 -2.38
N GLN A 151 -33.33 -10.00 -3.64
CA GLN A 151 -34.34 -8.99 -3.93
C GLN A 151 -35.67 -9.53 -3.42
N SER A 152 -36.14 -8.96 -2.30
CA SER A 152 -37.48 -9.14 -1.77
C SER A 152 -38.53 -8.60 -2.73
#